data_AF-A0A0L6UPZ8-F1
#
_entry.id   AF-A0A0L6UPZ8-F1
#
_cell.length_a   1.000
_cell.length_b   1.000
_cell.length_c   1.000
_cell.angle_alpha   90.00
_cell.angle_beta   90.00
_cell.angle_gamma   90.00
#
_symmetry.space_group_name_H-M   'P 1'
#
loop_
_entity.id
_entity.type
_entity.pdbx_description
1 polymer ?
#
loop_
_entity_poly.entity_id
_entity_poly.type
_entity_poly.pdbx_seq_one_letter_code
_entity_poly.pdbx_strand_id
1 'polypeptide(L)'
;MEDVGIWMDKDILTYDLIKRLPASLDNIKQRITHSNNGEDIKPNKLLDHLEIHLNELKLSSTVNKLEVATMYTENRKCSPG
;
A
#
# COMPACT_ATOMS: atom_id res chain seq x y z
N MET A 1 10.51 -9.39 39.90
CA MET A 1 11.30 -8.78 38.82
C MET A 1 10.54 -7.55 38.41
N GLU A 2 11.09 -6.36 38.62
CA GLU A 2 10.58 -5.20 37.89
C GLU A 2 10.95 -5.41 36.42
N ASP A 3 9.99 -5.20 35.52
CA ASP A 3 10.26 -5.11 34.09
C ASP A 3 11.12 -3.86 33.87
N VAL A 4 12.44 -4.04 33.94
CA VAL A 4 13.42 -3.08 33.44
C VAL A 4 13.38 -3.14 31.92
N GLY A 5 12.36 -2.51 31.35
CA GLY A 5 12.23 -2.29 29.93
C GLY A 5 13.12 -1.13 29.46
N ILE A 6 13.74 -1.28 28.29
CA ILE A 6 14.37 -0.16 27.59
C ILE A 6 13.27 0.63 26.92
N TRP A 7 13.08 1.89 27.33
CA TRP A 7 12.22 2.81 26.59
C TRP A 7 12.88 3.10 25.23
N MET A 8 12.28 2.62 24.15
CA MET A 8 12.67 3.00 22.80
C MET A 8 11.70 4.05 22.25
N ASP A 9 12.25 5.06 21.58
CA ASP A 9 11.44 6.02 20.85
C ASP A 9 10.65 5.34 19.75
N LYS A 10 9.40 5.77 19.59
CA LYS A 10 8.46 5.23 18.60
C LYS A 10 9.00 5.33 17.18
N ASP A 11 9.79 6.36 16.91
CA ASP A 11 10.36 6.63 15.60
C ASP A 11 11.47 5.60 15.28
N ILE A 12 12.27 5.24 16.29
CA ILE A 12 13.30 4.18 16.18
C ILE A 12 12.63 2.82 15.95
N LEU A 13 11.57 2.52 16.71
CA LEU A 13 10.79 1.30 16.51
C LEU A 13 10.19 1.23 15.10
N THR A 14 9.65 2.35 14.61
CA THR A 14 9.06 2.42 13.26
C THR A 14 10.13 2.18 12.20
N TYR A 15 11.32 2.76 12.36
CA TYR A 15 12.43 2.55 11.44
C TYR A 15 12.89 1.08 11.41
N ASP A 16 12.97 0.41 12.56
CA ASP A 16 13.29 -1.02 12.62
C ASP A 16 12.23 -1.88 11.91
N LEU A 17 10.94 -1.56 12.11
CA LEU A 17 9.84 -2.22 11.42
C LEU A 17 9.92 -2.04 9.90
N ILE A 18 10.15 -0.82 9.42
CA ILE A 18 10.32 -0.52 7.99
C ILE A 18 11.47 -1.33 7.40
N LYS A 19 12.59 -1.43 8.10
CA LYS A 19 13.77 -2.19 7.65
C LYS A 19 13.47 -3.69 7.49
N ARG A 20 12.64 -4.25 8.37
CA ARG A 20 12.24 -5.67 8.34
C ARG A 20 11.23 -6.01 7.24
N LEU A 21 10.56 -5.02 6.64
CA LEU A 21 9.59 -5.31 5.58
C LEU A 21 10.27 -5.98 4.37
N PRO A 22 9.57 -6.91 3.69
CA PRO A 22 10.09 -7.55 2.49
C PRO A 22 10.33 -6.55 1.36
N ALA A 23 11.21 -6.92 0.41
CA ALA A 23 11.53 -6.09 -0.76
C ALA A 23 10.33 -5.83 -1.68
N SER A 24 9.29 -6.66 -1.62
CA SER A 24 8.04 -6.43 -2.36
C SER A 24 7.29 -5.16 -1.93
N LEU A 25 7.58 -4.61 -0.75
CA LEU A 25 6.95 -3.42 -0.19
C LEU A 25 7.88 -2.20 -0.22
N ASP A 26 8.90 -2.18 -1.10
CA ASP A 26 9.89 -1.10 -1.14
C ASP A 26 9.27 0.28 -1.42
N ASN A 27 8.20 0.32 -2.24
CA ASN A 27 7.41 1.52 -2.48
C ASN A 27 6.83 2.12 -1.19
N ILE A 28 6.38 1.27 -0.25
CA ILE A 28 5.85 1.72 1.04
C ILE A 28 6.99 2.26 1.90
N LYS A 29 8.15 1.58 1.92
CA LYS A 29 9.33 2.06 2.63
C LYS A 29 9.70 3.46 2.17
N GLN A 30 9.83 3.66 0.86
CA GLN A 30 10.17 4.96 0.28
C GLN A 30 9.15 6.05 0.59
N ARG A 31 7.83 5.75 0.50
CA ARG A 31 6.78 6.72 0.83
C ARG A 31 6.87 7.20 2.28
N ILE A 32 7.19 6.30 3.20
CA ILE A 32 7.29 6.63 4.63
C ILE A 32 8.62 7.36 4.92
N THR A 33 9.74 6.89 4.36
CA THR A 33 11.07 7.48 4.65
C THR A 33 11.31 8.82 3.95
N HIS A 34 10.69 9.08 2.80
CA HIS A 34 10.80 10.33 2.07
C HIS A 34 9.67 11.33 2.38
N SER A 35 8.82 11.04 3.36
CA SER A 35 7.82 12.00 3.79
C SER A 35 8.46 13.26 4.38
N ASN A 36 7.86 14.42 4.11
CA ASN A 36 8.36 15.71 4.56
C ASN A 36 8.54 15.71 6.08
N ASN A 37 9.75 16.01 6.53
CA ASN A 37 10.16 16.10 7.93
C ASN A 37 10.08 14.81 8.76
N GLY A 38 9.92 13.64 8.15
CA GLY A 38 9.86 12.38 8.91
C GLY A 38 8.63 12.25 9.81
N GLU A 39 7.60 13.09 9.62
CA GLU A 39 6.35 13.03 10.40
C GLU A 39 5.62 11.69 10.24
N ASP A 40 5.83 11.01 9.11
CA ASP A 40 5.25 9.70 8.81
C ASP A 40 6.08 8.53 9.35
N ILE A 41 7.25 8.77 9.96
CA ILE A 41 8.05 7.74 10.66
C ILE A 41 7.43 7.48 12.05
N LYS A 42 6.13 7.20 12.08
CA LYS A 42 5.37 6.84 13.28
C LYS A 42 4.70 5.48 13.08
N PRO A 43 4.49 4.68 14.14
CA PRO A 43 3.94 3.33 13.99
C PRO A 43 2.54 3.34 13.38
N ASN A 44 1.71 4.29 13.78
CA ASN A 44 0.33 4.41 13.27
C ASN A 44 0.32 4.69 11.76
N LYS A 45 1.21 5.59 11.30
CA LYS A 45 1.33 5.96 9.89
C LYS A 45 1.81 4.78 9.04
N LEU A 46 2.75 3.99 9.56
CA LEU A 46 3.17 2.75 8.92
C LEU A 46 1.98 1.79 8.73
N LEU A 47 1.14 1.62 9.74
CA LEU A 47 -0.07 0.78 9.65
C LEU A 47 -1.06 1.32 8.61
N ASP A 48 -1.30 2.64 8.61
CA ASP A 48 -2.19 3.29 7.62
C ASP A 48 -1.72 3.02 6.19
N HIS A 49 -0.41 3.15 5.92
CA HIS A 49 0.16 2.87 4.60
C HIS A 49 0.01 1.41 4.18
N LEU A 50 0.13 0.47 5.12
CA LEU A 50 -0.07 -0.96 4.86
C LEU A 50 -1.53 -1.29 4.57
N GLU A 51 -2.47 -0.68 5.30
CA GLU A 51 -3.89 -0.85 5.06
C GLU A 51 -4.31 -0.31 3.70
N ILE A 52 -3.84 0.89 3.33
CA ILE A 52 -4.08 1.48 2.02
C ILE A 52 -3.58 0.54 0.91
N HIS A 53 -2.35 0.01 1.05
CA HIS A 53 -1.80 -0.92 0.06
C HIS A 53 -2.63 -2.20 -0.08
N LEU A 54 -3.14 -2.74 1.02
CA LEU A 54 -4.01 -3.92 1.00
C LEU A 54 -5.35 -3.63 0.30
N ASN A 55 -5.91 -2.43 0.52
CA ASN A 55 -7.13 -2.00 -0.13
C ASN A 55 -6.92 -1.76 -1.64
N GLU A 56 -5.79 -1.17 -2.05
CA GLU A 56 -5.39 -1.05 -3.46
C GLU A 56 -5.31 -2.42 -4.13
N LEU A 57 -4.67 -3.41 -3.50
CA LEU A 57 -4.59 -4.78 -4.02
C LEU A 57 -5.96 -5.42 -4.21
N LYS A 58 -6.87 -5.24 -3.23
CA LYS A 58 -8.26 -5.73 -3.34
C LYS A 58 -9.00 -5.08 -4.50
N LEU A 59 -8.88 -3.76 -4.67
CA LEU A 59 -9.50 -3.03 -5.78
C LEU A 59 -8.95 -3.50 -7.13
N SER A 60 -7.62 -3.58 -7.29
CA SER A 60 -7.00 -4.06 -8.53
C SER A 60 -7.38 -5.51 -8.88
N SER A 61 -7.47 -6.40 -7.87
CA SER A 61 -7.92 -7.77 -8.11
C SER A 61 -9.38 -7.88 -8.56
N THR A 62 -10.22 -6.93 -8.14
CA THR A 62 -11.64 -6.88 -8.50
C THR A 62 -11.83 -6.32 -9.91
N VAL A 63 -11.06 -5.30 -10.31
CA VAL A 63 -11.08 -4.73 -11.67
C VAL A 63 -10.65 -5.77 -12.71
N ASN A 64 -9.59 -6.53 -12.43
CA ASN A 64 -9.13 -7.60 -13.34
C ASN A 64 -10.16 -8.72 -13.56
N LYS A 65 -11.14 -8.88 -12.67
CA LYS A 65 -12.21 -9.88 -12.80
C LYS A 65 -13.42 -9.35 -13.58
N LEU A 66 -13.61 -8.03 -13.67
CA LEU A 66 -14.78 -7.41 -14.32
C LEU A 66 -14.55 -7.10 -15.81
N GLU A 67 -13.30 -6.86 -16.24
CA GLU A 67 -13.03 -6.37 -17.60
C GLU A 67 -13.07 -7.44 -18.73
N VAL A 68 -13.27 -8.72 -18.42
CA VAL A 68 -13.38 -9.77 -19.46
C VAL A 68 -14.83 -10.01 -19.91
N ALA A 69 -15.82 -9.48 -19.20
CA ALA A 69 -17.23 -9.78 -19.44
C ALA A 69 -18.07 -8.51 -19.60
N THR A 70 -17.83 -7.73 -20.65
CA THR A 70 -18.85 -7.02 -21.46
C THR A 70 -18.19 -5.89 -22.24
N MET A 71 -17.80 -6.12 -23.50
CA MET A 71 -17.88 -5.14 -24.60
C MET A 71 -17.56 -5.85 -25.93
N TYR A 72 -18.27 -6.94 -26.23
CA TYR A 72 -18.48 -7.39 -27.61
C TYR A 72 -19.90 -6.99 -27.99
N THR A 73 -20.13 -5.71 -28.24
CA THR A 73 -21.29 -5.31 -29.04
C THR A 73 -20.95 -5.64 -30.49
N GLU A 74 -21.73 -6.56 -31.07
CA GLU A 74 -21.67 -6.89 -32.49
C GLU A 74 -21.60 -5.60 -33.32
N ASN A 75 -20.50 -5.41 -34.06
CA ASN A 75 -20.39 -4.37 -35.09
C ASN A 75 -21.37 -4.70 -36.22
N ARG A 76 -22.66 -4.38 -36.02
CA ARG A 76 -23.63 -4.33 -37.11
C ARG A 76 -23.23 -3.17 -38.02
N LYS A 77 -22.69 -3.54 -39.18
CA LYS A 77 -22.25 -2.69 -40.28
C LYS A 77 -23.16 -1.48 -40.48
N CYS A 78 -22.62 -0.27 -40.34
CA CYS A 78 -23.21 0.90 -40.97
C CYS A 78 -22.76 0.92 -42.44
N SER A 79 -23.71 0.83 -43.37
CA SER A 79 -23.47 1.12 -44.79
C SER A 79 -23.43 2.63 -45.01
N PRO A 80 -22.44 3.18 -45.73
CA PRO A 80 -22.47 4.57 -46.15
C PRO A 80 -23.54 4.75 -47.23
N GLY A 81 -24.48 5.67 -47.00
CA GLY A 81 -25.35 6.25 -48.02
C GLY A 81 -24.72 7.48 -48.64
#